data_AF-A0A6J7HY09-F1
#
_entry.id   AF-A0A6J7HY09-F1
#
_cell.length_a   1.000
_cell.length_b   1.000
_cell.length_c   1.000
_cell.angle_alpha   90.00
_cell.angle_beta   90.00
_cell.angle_gamma   90.00
#
_symmetry.space_group_name_H-M   'P 1'
#
loop_
_entity.id
_entity.type
_entity.pdbx_description
1 polymer ?
#
loop_
_entity_poly.entity_id
_entity_poly.type
_entity_poly.pdbx_seq_one_letter_code
_entity_poly.pdbx_strand_id
1 'polypeptide(L)'
;MVTLKRISVLLLFLALASTIAVTRPLSAAAAPKDEIEEALVAYESRLTPLVAAIGELQSSRRNHREKLEQVSSASASLEAARQRLEENRSRFAALAVYAYMDRGGRGVDAEAGSQRGVALASSRLRSDERDVRSAQENLDDSLDAARDAAGTEDRAQSRVATLDQKAAEPLATLDQRLKVVAPTLPGAAFSAYRRASSTLKETDNRCEVPAALLVGIGRIMSNHGRTEGSRLQTGGLTSDRLVGLTGSPTADVDGGRIDLSPVTDSRLGPLQVLPAQWLEFAPVDVIESTPEWLYSSALVAGRVLCSGRNDLRTNDGLRRGLTAFTGNSSLTEAILGSSRQIARTTDIGLGKIPPDPRVLSALERLATAQFDSESAVGSRMTLIAWSQARLGTPYSQCLGVEARPEDPQCPPGTNRFGDGFFDCSGFVSAAYASVGIALPTTTDAMLLDVEFNRRKVGDEFDAENDLAGDVLLMDGHVALSLGNGSVIHASDGQLTEETLPAWVRNGILGVYRPLP
;
A
#
# COMPACT_ATOMS: atom_id res chain seq x y z
N MET A 1 -24.78 -97.30 -16.44
CA MET A 1 -23.80 -97.30 -15.33
C MET A 1 -23.64 -95.85 -14.82
N VAL A 2 -23.31 -95.65 -13.54
CA VAL A 2 -23.35 -94.40 -12.74
C VAL A 2 -22.31 -94.55 -11.60
N THR A 3 -21.64 -93.57 -10.98
CA THR A 3 -21.64 -92.08 -10.95
C THR A 3 -20.60 -91.44 -11.91
N LEU A 4 -20.46 -90.13 -12.19
CA LEU A 4 -20.98 -88.82 -11.69
C LEU A 4 -20.07 -88.03 -10.69
N LYS A 5 -19.86 -86.72 -10.95
CA LYS A 5 -19.12 -85.64 -10.19
C LYS A 5 -17.64 -85.44 -10.58
N ARG A 6 -17.03 -84.23 -10.58
CA ARG A 6 -17.44 -82.78 -10.49
C ARG A 6 -16.26 -81.97 -11.11
N ILE A 7 -16.36 -80.86 -11.89
CA ILE A 7 -17.20 -79.63 -11.95
C ILE A 7 -16.56 -78.40 -11.27
N SER A 8 -16.21 -77.39 -12.10
CA SER A 8 -15.96 -75.94 -11.83
C SER A 8 -14.78 -75.57 -10.90
N VAL A 9 -14.22 -74.35 -10.86
CA VAL A 9 -14.68 -72.95 -11.08
C VAL A 9 -13.48 -72.10 -11.60
N LEU A 10 -13.55 -70.92 -12.27
CA LEU A 10 -14.48 -70.27 -13.22
C LEU A 10 -13.96 -68.84 -13.55
N LEU A 11 -13.56 -68.54 -14.80
CA LEU A 11 -13.47 -67.18 -15.43
C LEU A 11 -12.61 -66.12 -14.69
N LEU A 12 -12.32 -64.91 -15.20
CA LEU A 12 -12.70 -64.11 -16.40
C LEU A 12 -11.37 -63.44 -16.92
N PHE A 13 -11.21 -62.57 -17.95
CA PHE A 13 -12.07 -61.71 -18.79
C PHE A 13 -11.38 -61.45 -20.16
N LEU A 14 -11.74 -60.38 -20.88
CA LEU A 14 -11.16 -59.87 -22.13
C LEU A 14 -10.49 -58.51 -21.83
N ALA A 15 -9.30 -58.18 -22.34
CA ALA A 15 -8.93 -57.78 -23.71
C ALA A 15 -9.52 -56.43 -24.19
N LEU A 16 -8.66 -55.46 -24.55
CA LEU A 16 -8.94 -54.38 -25.50
C LEU A 16 -7.61 -53.86 -26.13
N ALA A 17 -7.70 -53.11 -27.23
CA ALA A 17 -6.56 -52.82 -28.13
C ALA A 17 -5.75 -51.55 -27.79
N SER A 18 -4.47 -51.56 -28.14
CA SER A 18 -3.57 -50.40 -28.02
C SER A 18 -3.60 -49.52 -29.28
N THR A 19 -4.17 -48.33 -29.18
CA THR A 19 -3.99 -47.25 -30.17
C THR A 19 -2.65 -46.54 -29.93
N ILE A 20 -1.76 -46.55 -30.92
CA ILE A 20 -0.51 -45.80 -30.87
C ILE A 20 -0.80 -44.32 -31.14
N ALA A 21 -1.02 -43.55 -30.07
CA ALA A 21 -1.03 -42.11 -30.14
C ALA A 21 0.43 -41.61 -30.28
N VAL A 22 0.78 -41.05 -31.44
CA VAL A 22 2.08 -40.38 -31.63
C VAL A 22 2.08 -39.10 -30.80
N THR A 23 2.70 -39.17 -29.62
CA THR A 23 2.91 -38.00 -28.77
C THR A 23 3.87 -37.03 -29.47
N ARG A 24 3.39 -35.81 -29.74
CA ARG A 24 4.29 -34.67 -29.92
C ARG A 24 5.18 -34.58 -28.68
N PRO A 25 6.48 -34.23 -28.81
CA PRO A 25 7.27 -33.90 -27.65
C PRO A 25 6.58 -32.75 -26.91
N LEU A 26 6.42 -32.90 -25.60
CA LEU A 26 6.08 -31.77 -24.74
C LEU A 26 7.16 -30.70 -24.96
N SER A 27 6.73 -29.46 -25.23
CA SER A 27 7.62 -28.32 -25.02
C SER A 27 8.14 -28.41 -23.60
N ALA A 28 9.42 -28.11 -23.39
CA ALA A 28 9.87 -27.80 -22.04
C ALA A 28 8.95 -26.70 -21.49
N ALA A 29 8.35 -26.93 -20.32
CA ALA A 29 7.69 -25.87 -19.61
C ALA A 29 8.76 -24.82 -19.28
N ALA A 30 8.48 -23.55 -19.58
CA ALA A 30 9.39 -22.46 -19.22
C ALA A 30 9.59 -22.45 -17.70
N ALA A 31 10.75 -21.97 -17.21
CA ALA A 31 10.90 -21.86 -15.77
C ALA A 31 9.86 -20.84 -15.25
N PRO A 32 9.30 -21.00 -14.04
CA PRO A 32 8.31 -20.05 -13.51
C PRO A 32 8.80 -18.59 -13.52
N LYS A 33 10.12 -18.38 -13.46
CA LYS A 33 10.79 -17.10 -13.63
C LYS A 33 10.57 -16.48 -15.02
N ASP A 34 10.70 -17.27 -16.08
CA ASP A 34 10.58 -16.82 -17.46
C ASP A 34 9.12 -16.47 -17.78
N GLU A 35 8.16 -17.26 -17.29
CA GLU A 35 6.73 -16.96 -17.42
C GLU A 35 6.31 -15.68 -16.67
N ILE A 36 6.94 -15.40 -15.53
CA ILE A 36 6.74 -14.15 -14.78
C ILE A 36 7.36 -12.96 -15.54
N GLU A 37 8.52 -13.13 -16.17
CA GLU A 37 9.16 -12.08 -16.97
C GLU A 37 8.34 -11.75 -18.23
N GLU A 38 7.83 -12.77 -18.94
CA GLU A 38 6.94 -12.58 -20.10
C GLU A 38 5.64 -11.86 -19.69
N ALA A 39 5.01 -12.27 -18.58
CA ALA A 39 3.81 -11.62 -18.07
C ALA A 39 4.08 -10.17 -17.60
N LEU A 40 5.25 -9.90 -17.01
CA LEU A 40 5.68 -8.55 -16.63
C LEU A 40 5.83 -7.66 -17.86
N VAL A 41 6.57 -8.10 -18.88
CA VAL A 41 6.78 -7.34 -20.12
C VAL A 41 5.44 -7.09 -20.83
N ALA A 42 4.54 -8.07 -20.84
CA ALA A 42 3.19 -7.91 -21.39
C ALA A 42 2.40 -6.82 -20.64
N TYR A 43 2.43 -6.81 -19.31
CA TYR A 43 1.77 -5.79 -18.48
C TYR A 43 2.41 -4.40 -18.64
N GLU A 44 3.73 -4.28 -18.56
CA GLU A 44 4.43 -3.00 -18.66
C GLU A 44 4.25 -2.34 -20.03
N SER A 45 4.12 -3.13 -21.10
CA SER A 45 3.75 -2.62 -22.45
C SER A 45 2.38 -1.92 -22.50
N ARG A 46 1.50 -2.18 -21.53
CA ARG A 46 0.18 -1.54 -21.36
C ARG A 46 0.18 -0.48 -20.25
N LEU A 47 1.02 -0.64 -19.23
CA LEU A 47 1.17 0.32 -18.14
C LEU A 47 1.64 1.70 -18.62
N THR A 48 2.66 1.76 -19.48
CA THR A 48 3.20 3.03 -19.99
C THR A 48 2.14 3.94 -20.65
N PRO A 49 1.35 3.48 -21.65
CA PRO A 49 0.30 4.31 -22.24
C PRO A 49 -0.88 4.58 -21.28
N LEU A 50 -1.15 3.70 -20.30
CA LEU A 50 -2.15 3.94 -19.26
C LEU A 50 -1.74 5.10 -18.34
N VAL A 51 -0.51 5.06 -17.80
CA VAL A 51 0.04 6.15 -16.97
C VAL A 51 0.04 7.46 -17.76
N ALA A 52 0.49 7.45 -19.03
CA ALA A 52 0.41 8.62 -19.91
C ALA A 52 -1.01 9.22 -20.00
N ALA A 53 -2.05 8.39 -20.19
CA ALA A 53 -3.43 8.85 -20.24
C ALA A 53 -3.96 9.36 -18.88
N ILE A 54 -3.48 8.82 -17.76
CA ILE A 54 -3.82 9.33 -16.43
C ILE A 54 -3.21 10.74 -16.22
N GLY A 55 -1.99 10.98 -16.71
CA GLY A 55 -1.36 12.32 -16.73
C GLY A 55 -2.11 13.32 -17.61
N GLU A 56 -2.59 12.89 -18.79
CA GLU A 56 -3.48 13.69 -19.63
C GLU A 56 -4.79 14.06 -18.91
N LEU A 57 -5.44 13.08 -18.25
CA LEU A 57 -6.69 13.28 -17.49
C LEU A 57 -6.49 14.25 -16.31
N GLN A 58 -5.43 14.08 -15.52
CA GLN A 58 -5.08 15.01 -14.43
C GLN A 58 -4.86 16.44 -14.96
N SER A 59 -4.24 16.58 -16.13
CA SER A 59 -3.98 17.87 -16.76
C SER A 59 -5.26 18.51 -17.29
N SER A 60 -6.14 17.73 -17.92
CA SER A 60 -7.45 18.21 -18.38
C SER A 60 -8.34 18.65 -17.22
N ARG A 61 -8.29 17.94 -16.07
CA ARG A 61 -8.98 18.30 -14.82
C ARG A 61 -8.54 19.65 -14.25
N ARG A 62 -7.24 19.97 -14.31
CA ARG A 62 -6.73 21.28 -13.86
C ARG A 62 -7.26 22.40 -14.77
N ASN A 63 -7.07 22.27 -16.09
CA ASN A 63 -7.59 23.23 -17.06
C ASN A 63 -9.13 23.41 -16.96
N HIS A 64 -9.90 22.33 -16.79
CA HIS A 64 -11.35 22.42 -16.63
C HIS A 64 -11.74 23.18 -15.36
N ARG A 65 -11.08 22.93 -14.22
CA ARG A 65 -11.28 23.73 -13.00
C ARG A 65 -10.94 25.21 -13.21
N GLU A 66 -9.80 25.50 -13.84
CA GLU A 66 -9.39 26.87 -14.20
C GLU A 66 -10.43 27.58 -15.09
N LYS A 67 -11.13 26.85 -15.97
CA LYS A 67 -12.24 27.41 -16.76
C LYS A 67 -13.51 27.67 -15.94
N LEU A 68 -13.83 26.81 -14.98
CA LEU A 68 -14.95 27.06 -14.06
C LEU A 68 -14.67 28.28 -13.15
N GLU A 69 -13.41 28.48 -12.74
CA GLU A 69 -12.98 29.68 -12.02
C GLU A 69 -13.08 30.95 -12.91
N GLN A 70 -12.74 30.85 -14.20
CA GLN A 70 -12.93 31.93 -15.18
C GLN A 70 -14.42 32.29 -15.39
N VAL A 71 -15.31 31.28 -15.50
CA VAL A 71 -16.78 31.49 -15.56
C VAL A 71 -17.29 32.21 -14.30
N SER A 72 -16.83 31.81 -13.12
CA SER A 72 -17.20 32.46 -11.85
C SER A 72 -16.78 33.93 -11.82
N SER A 73 -15.55 34.24 -12.24
CA SER A 73 -15.02 35.61 -12.34
C SER A 73 -15.78 36.46 -13.36
N ALA A 74 -16.17 35.89 -14.51
CA ALA A 74 -16.96 36.56 -15.53
C ALA A 74 -18.40 36.85 -15.05
N SER A 75 -19.06 35.92 -14.34
CA SER A 75 -20.40 36.15 -13.76
C SER A 75 -20.40 37.31 -12.77
N ALA A 76 -19.45 37.31 -11.83
CA ALA A 76 -19.29 38.40 -10.86
C ALA A 76 -19.01 39.76 -11.55
N SER A 77 -18.25 39.75 -12.65
CA SER A 77 -17.96 40.95 -13.44
C SER A 77 -19.21 41.51 -14.14
N LEU A 78 -20.05 40.62 -14.67
CA LEU A 78 -21.34 40.93 -15.31
C LEU A 78 -22.38 41.43 -14.29
N GLU A 79 -22.48 40.80 -13.13
CA GLU A 79 -23.33 41.23 -12.01
C GLU A 79 -22.93 42.64 -11.55
N ALA A 80 -21.63 42.88 -11.33
CA ALA A 80 -21.12 44.20 -10.96
C ALA A 80 -21.34 45.26 -12.05
N ALA A 81 -21.28 44.88 -13.34
CA ALA A 81 -21.62 45.79 -14.44
C ALA A 81 -23.12 46.14 -14.46
N ARG A 82 -24.00 45.14 -14.26
CA ARG A 82 -25.45 45.33 -14.17
C ARG A 82 -25.83 46.21 -12.98
N GLN A 83 -25.20 46.01 -11.82
CA GLN A 83 -25.39 46.85 -10.64
C GLN A 83 -24.96 48.30 -10.90
N ARG A 84 -23.77 48.54 -11.47
CA ARG A 84 -23.30 49.90 -11.81
C ARG A 84 -24.25 50.62 -12.76
N LEU A 85 -24.77 49.91 -13.77
CA LEU A 85 -25.76 50.45 -14.69
C LEU A 85 -27.05 50.87 -13.95
N GLU A 86 -27.57 50.04 -13.05
CA GLU A 86 -28.84 50.34 -12.37
C GLU A 86 -28.71 51.41 -11.27
N GLU A 87 -27.59 51.43 -10.54
CA GLU A 87 -27.24 52.54 -9.65
C GLU A 87 -27.14 53.87 -10.41
N ASN A 88 -26.49 53.88 -11.57
CA ASN A 88 -26.35 55.09 -12.38
C ASN A 88 -27.68 55.50 -13.03
N ARG A 89 -28.52 54.55 -13.47
CA ARG A 89 -29.90 54.85 -13.93
C ARG A 89 -30.69 55.54 -12.82
N SER A 90 -30.66 55.00 -11.61
CA SER A 90 -31.32 55.59 -10.44
C SER A 90 -30.79 57.00 -10.10
N ARG A 91 -29.46 57.16 -10.04
CA ARG A 91 -28.81 58.47 -9.77
C ARG A 91 -29.14 59.52 -10.84
N PHE A 92 -29.10 59.15 -12.11
CA PHE A 92 -29.32 60.08 -13.21
C PHE A 92 -30.81 60.37 -13.49
N ALA A 93 -31.72 59.45 -13.15
CA ALA A 93 -33.16 59.74 -13.13
C ALA A 93 -33.47 60.87 -12.13
N ALA A 94 -32.91 60.81 -10.91
CA ALA A 94 -33.03 61.90 -9.93
C ALA A 94 -32.43 63.21 -10.45
N LEU A 95 -31.25 63.16 -11.10
CA LEU A 95 -30.62 64.34 -11.71
C LEU A 95 -31.52 64.98 -12.78
N ALA A 96 -32.18 64.18 -13.62
CA ALA A 96 -33.10 64.65 -14.64
C ALA A 96 -34.36 65.33 -14.06
N VAL A 97 -34.89 64.83 -12.93
CA VAL A 97 -35.99 65.48 -12.21
C VAL A 97 -35.57 66.83 -11.63
N TYR A 98 -34.41 66.93 -10.98
CA TYR A 98 -33.87 68.21 -10.50
C TYR A 98 -33.63 69.20 -11.65
N ALA A 99 -33.03 68.72 -12.75
CA ALA A 99 -32.80 69.50 -13.97
C ALA A 99 -34.08 70.03 -14.63
N TYR A 100 -35.20 69.33 -14.48
CA TYR A 100 -36.52 69.77 -14.92
C TYR A 100 -37.15 70.80 -13.96
N MET A 101 -36.99 70.63 -12.65
CA MET A 101 -37.55 71.54 -11.64
C MET A 101 -36.84 72.90 -11.58
N ASP A 102 -35.50 72.95 -11.67
CA ASP A 102 -34.74 74.22 -11.61
C ASP A 102 -35.02 75.13 -12.82
N ARG A 103 -35.41 74.53 -13.95
CA ARG A 103 -35.82 75.20 -15.19
C ARG A 103 -37.03 76.14 -15.03
N GLY A 104 -37.79 75.99 -13.94
CA GLY A 104 -38.91 76.86 -13.60
C GLY A 104 -38.54 78.15 -12.84
N GLY A 105 -37.27 78.35 -12.46
CA GLY A 105 -36.91 79.40 -11.48
C GLY A 105 -35.71 80.30 -11.80
N ARG A 106 -34.80 79.95 -12.72
CA ARG A 106 -33.53 80.68 -12.92
C ARG A 106 -33.14 80.81 -14.41
N GLY A 107 -32.35 81.84 -14.71
CA GLY A 107 -32.05 82.29 -16.07
C GLY A 107 -31.08 81.42 -16.89
N VAL A 108 -30.76 81.90 -18.09
CA VAL A 108 -30.16 81.16 -19.22
C VAL A 108 -28.95 80.27 -18.87
N ASP A 109 -28.06 80.73 -17.98
CA ASP A 109 -26.85 79.97 -17.59
C ASP A 109 -27.18 78.67 -16.83
N ALA A 110 -28.27 78.63 -16.07
CA ALA A 110 -28.72 77.43 -15.36
C ALA A 110 -29.17 76.33 -16.35
N GLU A 111 -29.85 76.73 -17.43
CA GLU A 111 -30.27 75.81 -18.48
C GLU A 111 -29.08 75.21 -19.24
N ALA A 112 -28.03 76.00 -19.52
CA ALA A 112 -26.80 75.51 -20.14
C ALA A 112 -26.04 74.51 -19.26
N GLY A 113 -26.02 74.71 -17.94
CA GLY A 113 -25.46 73.75 -16.98
C GLY A 113 -26.28 72.46 -16.92
N SER A 114 -27.60 72.60 -16.81
CA SER A 114 -28.59 71.49 -16.80
C SER A 114 -28.44 70.57 -18.01
N GLN A 115 -28.38 71.12 -19.23
CA GLN A 115 -28.21 70.34 -20.47
C GLN A 115 -26.87 69.57 -20.50
N ARG A 116 -25.77 70.16 -20.02
CA ARG A 116 -24.47 69.47 -19.93
C ARG A 116 -24.49 68.30 -18.95
N GLY A 117 -25.16 68.45 -17.80
CA GLY A 117 -25.35 67.38 -16.81
C GLY A 117 -26.11 66.19 -17.40
N VAL A 118 -27.22 66.44 -18.08
CA VAL A 118 -28.01 65.40 -18.77
C VAL A 118 -27.21 64.72 -19.88
N ALA A 119 -26.48 65.48 -20.70
CA ALA A 119 -25.64 64.91 -21.76
C ALA A 119 -24.52 63.99 -21.22
N LEU A 120 -23.88 64.39 -20.10
CA LEU A 120 -22.86 63.58 -19.43
C LEU A 120 -23.46 62.29 -18.84
N ALA A 121 -24.62 62.39 -18.17
CA ALA A 121 -25.37 61.24 -17.65
C ALA A 121 -25.74 60.24 -18.77
N SER A 122 -26.34 60.72 -19.86
CA SER A 122 -26.65 59.88 -21.02
C SER A 122 -25.41 59.34 -21.74
N SER A 123 -24.23 59.95 -21.57
CA SER A 123 -22.96 59.38 -22.04
C SER A 123 -22.47 58.25 -21.14
N ARG A 124 -22.53 58.42 -19.81
CA ARG A 124 -22.12 57.41 -18.83
C ARG A 124 -23.01 56.16 -18.93
N LEU A 125 -24.34 56.31 -18.99
CA LEU A 125 -25.27 55.18 -19.15
C LEU A 125 -24.99 54.37 -20.41
N ARG A 126 -24.75 55.02 -21.55
CA ARG A 126 -24.35 54.34 -22.79
C ARG A 126 -22.97 53.67 -22.71
N SER A 127 -22.14 54.02 -21.72
CA SER A 127 -20.94 53.25 -21.39
C SER A 127 -21.25 52.08 -20.48
N ASP A 128 -21.98 52.28 -19.39
CA ASP A 128 -22.40 51.19 -18.48
C ASP A 128 -23.14 50.07 -19.26
N GLU A 129 -23.94 50.43 -20.27
CA GLU A 129 -24.60 49.47 -21.19
C GLU A 129 -23.65 48.77 -22.17
N ARG A 130 -22.50 49.36 -22.52
CA ARG A 130 -21.42 48.64 -23.23
C ARG A 130 -20.68 47.72 -22.28
N ASP A 131 -20.32 48.22 -21.09
CA ASP A 131 -19.63 47.46 -20.05
C ASP A 131 -20.42 46.19 -19.69
N VAL A 132 -21.77 46.27 -19.61
CA VAL A 132 -22.66 45.11 -19.43
C VAL A 132 -22.66 44.15 -20.63
N ARG A 133 -22.64 44.63 -21.87
CA ARG A 133 -22.58 43.75 -23.05
C ARG A 133 -21.24 43.03 -23.15
N SER A 134 -20.13 43.74 -22.98
CA SER A 134 -18.80 43.13 -22.99
C SER A 134 -18.58 42.17 -21.82
N ALA A 135 -19.19 42.41 -20.65
CA ALA A 135 -19.18 41.44 -19.57
C ALA A 135 -20.08 40.21 -19.82
N GLN A 136 -21.13 40.33 -20.63
CA GLN A 136 -21.96 39.21 -21.09
C GLN A 136 -21.20 38.38 -22.13
N GLU A 137 -20.62 39.05 -23.14
CA GLU A 137 -19.76 38.45 -24.17
C GLU A 137 -18.60 37.65 -23.51
N ASN A 138 -17.88 38.25 -22.55
CA ASN A 138 -16.83 37.57 -21.80
C ASN A 138 -17.31 36.36 -20.97
N LEU A 139 -18.56 36.37 -20.48
CA LEU A 139 -19.14 35.24 -19.74
C LEU A 139 -19.52 34.11 -20.70
N ASP A 140 -20.10 34.43 -21.85
CA ASP A 140 -20.50 33.45 -22.85
C ASP A 140 -19.26 32.77 -23.46
N ASP A 141 -18.20 33.52 -23.78
CA ASP A 141 -16.88 33.00 -24.16
C ASP A 141 -16.27 32.08 -23.07
N SER A 142 -16.39 32.47 -21.79
CA SER A 142 -15.89 31.66 -20.67
C SER A 142 -16.68 30.36 -20.51
N LEU A 143 -17.99 30.38 -20.74
CA LEU A 143 -18.87 29.21 -20.68
C LEU A 143 -18.56 28.22 -21.80
N ASP A 144 -18.30 28.70 -23.02
CA ASP A 144 -17.88 27.82 -24.13
C ASP A 144 -16.47 27.25 -23.92
N ALA A 145 -15.52 28.05 -23.43
CA ALA A 145 -14.20 27.54 -23.02
C ALA A 145 -14.29 26.47 -21.92
N ALA A 146 -15.23 26.60 -20.97
CA ALA A 146 -15.49 25.59 -19.95
C ALA A 146 -16.13 24.31 -20.53
N ARG A 147 -17.06 24.43 -21.49
CA ARG A 147 -17.66 23.28 -22.20
C ARG A 147 -16.62 22.48 -22.99
N ASP A 148 -15.72 23.16 -23.70
CA ASP A 148 -14.64 22.51 -24.45
C ASP A 148 -13.61 21.84 -23.53
N ALA A 149 -13.33 22.43 -22.36
CA ALA A 149 -12.50 21.82 -21.33
C ALA A 149 -13.15 20.57 -20.73
N ALA A 150 -14.44 20.63 -20.39
CA ALA A 150 -15.21 19.49 -19.88
C ALA A 150 -15.24 18.33 -20.87
N GLY A 151 -15.60 18.58 -22.13
CA GLY A 151 -15.59 17.56 -23.18
C GLY A 151 -14.19 16.99 -23.47
N THR A 152 -13.12 17.70 -23.10
CA THR A 152 -11.74 17.21 -23.17
C THR A 152 -11.39 16.34 -21.97
N GLU A 153 -11.91 16.64 -20.78
CA GLU A 153 -11.84 15.74 -19.62
C GLU A 153 -12.57 14.42 -19.90
N ASP A 154 -13.79 14.46 -20.44
CA ASP A 154 -14.58 13.27 -20.79
C ASP A 154 -13.85 12.34 -21.78
N ARG A 155 -13.20 12.94 -22.78
CA ARG A 155 -12.35 12.23 -23.76
C ARG A 155 -11.14 11.59 -23.10
N ALA A 156 -10.46 12.29 -22.19
CA ALA A 156 -9.33 11.75 -21.43
C ALA A 156 -9.77 10.63 -20.46
N GLN A 157 -10.89 10.81 -19.76
CA GLN A 157 -11.46 9.84 -18.81
C GLN A 157 -11.88 8.54 -19.51
N SER A 158 -12.47 8.66 -20.71
CA SER A 158 -12.82 7.52 -21.58
C SER A 158 -11.58 6.80 -22.12
N ARG A 159 -10.51 7.55 -22.46
CA ARG A 159 -9.22 6.97 -22.87
C ARG A 159 -8.54 6.22 -21.72
N VAL A 160 -8.57 6.75 -20.50
CA VAL A 160 -8.05 6.07 -19.29
C VAL A 160 -8.80 4.76 -19.07
N ALA A 161 -10.14 4.77 -19.04
CA ALA A 161 -10.93 3.54 -18.86
C ALA A 161 -10.64 2.47 -19.93
N THR A 162 -10.47 2.91 -21.19
CA THR A 162 -10.13 2.02 -22.32
C THR A 162 -8.72 1.40 -22.20
N LEU A 163 -7.77 2.10 -21.58
CA LEU A 163 -6.39 1.63 -21.39
C LEU A 163 -6.23 0.81 -20.10
N ASP A 164 -6.99 1.14 -19.06
CA ASP A 164 -7.07 0.39 -17.80
C ASP A 164 -7.56 -1.04 -18.07
N GLN A 165 -8.67 -1.19 -18.79
CA GLN A 165 -9.19 -2.51 -19.22
C GLN A 165 -8.15 -3.31 -20.03
N LYS A 166 -7.32 -2.64 -20.85
CA LYS A 166 -6.27 -3.29 -21.66
C LYS A 166 -5.02 -3.65 -20.87
N ALA A 167 -4.80 -3.05 -19.70
CA ALA A 167 -3.71 -3.38 -18.79
C ALA A 167 -4.14 -4.41 -17.73
N ALA A 168 -5.44 -4.49 -17.40
CA ALA A 168 -5.99 -5.41 -16.41
C ALA A 168 -5.84 -6.90 -16.80
N GLU A 169 -5.98 -7.25 -18.09
CA GLU A 169 -5.80 -8.62 -18.58
C GLU A 169 -4.36 -9.18 -18.40
N PRO A 170 -3.29 -8.49 -18.87
CA PRO A 170 -1.93 -8.94 -18.58
C PRO A 170 -1.53 -8.76 -17.11
N LEU A 171 -2.11 -7.80 -16.37
CA LEU A 171 -1.91 -7.71 -14.92
C LEU A 171 -2.45 -8.95 -14.20
N ALA A 172 -3.68 -9.37 -14.49
CA ALA A 172 -4.26 -10.58 -13.90
C ALA A 172 -3.47 -11.85 -14.27
N THR A 173 -2.86 -11.86 -15.46
CA THR A 173 -1.93 -12.93 -15.86
C THR A 173 -0.66 -12.92 -15.01
N LEU A 174 -0.05 -11.74 -14.79
CA LEU A 174 1.11 -11.57 -13.92
C LEU A 174 0.81 -11.94 -12.46
N ASP A 175 -0.34 -11.51 -11.92
CA ASP A 175 -0.83 -11.90 -10.59
C ASP A 175 -0.99 -13.43 -10.48
N GLN A 176 -1.55 -14.09 -11.49
CA GLN A 176 -1.68 -15.55 -11.50
C GLN A 176 -0.33 -16.28 -11.47
N ARG A 177 0.68 -15.79 -12.20
CA ARG A 177 2.04 -16.35 -12.18
C ARG A 177 2.73 -16.10 -10.83
N LEU A 178 2.68 -14.86 -10.33
CA LEU A 178 3.25 -14.49 -9.03
C LEU A 178 2.63 -15.26 -7.87
N LYS A 179 1.32 -15.56 -7.92
CA LYS A 179 0.60 -16.25 -6.84
C LYS A 179 1.20 -17.62 -6.47
N VAL A 180 1.89 -18.28 -7.41
CA VAL A 180 2.53 -19.59 -7.19
C VAL A 180 3.78 -19.50 -6.31
N VAL A 181 4.48 -18.36 -6.31
CA VAL A 181 5.83 -18.22 -5.69
C VAL A 181 5.92 -17.08 -4.68
N ALA A 182 5.17 -16.01 -4.87
CA ALA A 182 5.12 -14.82 -4.03
C ALA A 182 3.64 -14.41 -3.81
N PRO A 183 2.81 -15.25 -3.15
CA PRO A 183 1.35 -15.06 -3.08
C PRO A 183 0.90 -13.71 -2.53
N THR A 184 1.72 -13.05 -1.69
CA THR A 184 1.44 -11.75 -1.07
C THR A 184 1.89 -10.52 -1.87
N LEU A 185 2.46 -10.70 -3.08
CA LEU A 185 2.99 -9.59 -3.88
C LEU A 185 2.17 -9.39 -5.18
N PRO A 186 1.33 -8.33 -5.26
CA PRO A 186 0.60 -7.98 -6.48
C PRO A 186 1.52 -7.63 -7.65
N GLY A 187 1.10 -7.95 -8.88
CA GLY A 187 1.85 -7.70 -10.12
C GLY A 187 2.15 -6.23 -10.38
N ALA A 188 1.19 -5.34 -10.09
CA ALA A 188 1.39 -3.90 -10.19
C ALA A 188 2.45 -3.40 -9.19
N ALA A 189 2.56 -4.03 -8.02
CA ALA A 189 3.59 -3.74 -7.03
C ALA A 189 4.95 -4.33 -7.42
N PHE A 190 4.99 -5.57 -7.92
CA PHE A 190 6.19 -6.21 -8.46
C PHE A 190 6.84 -5.38 -9.57
N SER A 191 6.06 -4.89 -10.53
CA SER A 191 6.50 -3.93 -11.55
C SER A 191 7.01 -2.63 -10.92
N ALA A 192 6.21 -1.98 -10.07
CA ALA A 192 6.58 -0.70 -9.46
C ALA A 192 7.91 -0.76 -8.68
N TYR A 193 8.15 -1.82 -7.92
CA TYR A 193 9.40 -2.00 -7.17
C TYR A 193 10.60 -2.35 -8.07
N ARG A 194 10.39 -3.14 -9.13
CA ARG A 194 11.45 -3.43 -10.11
C ARG A 194 11.83 -2.19 -10.91
N ARG A 195 10.83 -1.45 -11.44
CA ARG A 195 11.03 -0.15 -12.09
C ARG A 195 11.79 0.80 -11.18
N ALA A 196 11.33 1.02 -9.94
CA ALA A 196 11.98 1.92 -8.99
C ALA A 196 13.42 1.49 -8.68
N SER A 197 13.67 0.19 -8.43
CA SER A 197 15.02 -0.35 -8.19
C SER A 197 15.97 -0.09 -9.37
N SER A 198 15.49 -0.25 -10.62
CA SER A 198 16.28 0.07 -11.82
C SER A 198 16.56 1.57 -11.94
N THR A 199 15.52 2.41 -11.86
CA THR A 199 15.63 3.88 -11.95
C THR A 199 16.55 4.47 -10.87
N LEU A 200 16.53 3.94 -9.64
CA LEU A 200 17.43 4.35 -8.56
C LEU A 200 18.90 4.10 -8.94
N LYS A 201 19.21 2.89 -9.43
CA LYS A 201 20.55 2.50 -9.87
C LYS A 201 21.03 3.22 -11.15
N GLU A 202 20.10 3.54 -12.05
CA GLU A 202 20.35 4.34 -13.26
C GLU A 202 20.66 5.81 -12.91
N THR A 203 19.99 6.36 -11.88
CA THR A 203 20.15 7.75 -11.43
C THR A 203 21.39 7.94 -10.55
N ASP A 204 21.63 7.02 -9.61
CA ASP A 204 22.86 6.95 -8.80
C ASP A 204 23.35 5.49 -8.74
N ASN A 205 24.46 5.21 -9.41
CA ASN A 205 25.06 3.88 -9.44
C ASN A 205 25.61 3.39 -8.08
N ARG A 206 25.58 4.23 -7.05
CA ARG A 206 25.88 3.88 -5.65
C ARG A 206 24.63 3.49 -4.86
N CYS A 207 23.44 3.85 -5.35
CA CYS A 207 22.16 3.58 -4.73
C CYS A 207 21.58 2.23 -5.19
N GLU A 208 22.30 1.14 -4.93
CA GLU A 208 21.86 -0.23 -5.26
C GLU A 208 20.79 -0.73 -4.27
N VAL A 209 19.56 -0.20 -4.37
CA VAL A 209 18.38 -0.65 -3.62
C VAL A 209 17.80 -1.90 -4.28
N PRO A 210 17.83 -3.10 -3.65
CA PRO A 210 17.22 -4.29 -4.24
C PRO A 210 15.69 -4.21 -4.18
N ALA A 211 14.98 -4.59 -5.25
CA ALA A 211 13.52 -4.55 -5.27
C ALA A 211 12.85 -5.38 -4.14
N ALA A 212 13.50 -6.46 -3.67
CA ALA A 212 13.07 -7.23 -2.49
C ALA A 212 12.97 -6.39 -1.20
N LEU A 213 13.79 -5.33 -1.06
CA LEU A 213 13.74 -4.41 0.07
C LEU A 213 12.52 -3.49 -0.03
N LEU A 214 12.20 -3.02 -1.23
CA LEU A 214 11.00 -2.21 -1.51
C LEU A 214 9.71 -3.03 -1.34
N VAL A 215 9.74 -4.33 -1.71
CA VAL A 215 8.69 -5.31 -1.35
C VAL A 215 8.57 -5.43 0.17
N GLY A 216 9.69 -5.55 0.88
CA GLY A 216 9.70 -5.61 2.34
C GLY A 216 9.01 -4.41 2.98
N ILE A 217 9.37 -3.19 2.56
CA ILE A 217 8.74 -1.94 3.02
C ILE A 217 7.25 -1.96 2.69
N GLY A 218 6.88 -2.10 1.41
CA GLY A 218 5.47 -2.02 1.01
C GLY A 218 4.56 -3.06 1.66
N ARG A 219 5.06 -4.28 1.93
CA ARG A 219 4.30 -5.34 2.61
C ARG A 219 3.96 -4.94 4.04
N ILE A 220 4.98 -4.51 4.80
CA ILE A 220 4.85 -4.19 6.23
C ILE A 220 4.13 -2.85 6.44
N MET A 221 4.41 -1.84 5.62
CA MET A 221 3.84 -0.49 5.79
C MET A 221 2.37 -0.37 5.37
N SER A 222 1.84 -1.23 4.48
CA SER A 222 0.46 -1.08 3.96
C SER A 222 -0.16 -2.30 3.24
N ASN A 223 0.45 -3.49 3.31
CA ASN A 223 0.09 -4.64 2.47
C ASN A 223 0.12 -4.33 0.95
N HIS A 224 1.10 -3.52 0.51
CA HIS A 224 1.25 -3.00 -0.86
C HIS A 224 0.12 -2.05 -1.32
N GLY A 225 -0.43 -1.25 -0.40
CA GLY A 225 -1.53 -0.31 -0.65
C GLY A 225 -2.93 -0.92 -0.54
N ARG A 226 -3.06 -2.01 0.21
CA ARG A 226 -4.24 -2.89 0.26
C ARG A 226 -4.71 -3.18 1.69
N THR A 227 -4.64 -2.16 2.54
CA THR A 227 -5.17 -2.15 3.91
C THR A 227 -6.29 -1.12 4.03
N GLU A 228 -7.04 -1.15 5.14
CA GLU A 228 -8.16 -0.23 5.42
C GLU A 228 -9.24 -0.15 4.32
N GLY A 229 -9.40 -1.23 3.55
CA GLY A 229 -10.34 -1.30 2.41
C GLY A 229 -9.81 -0.72 1.09
N SER A 230 -8.67 -0.01 1.13
CA SER A 230 -7.98 0.50 -0.06
C SER A 230 -7.57 -0.63 -1.01
N ARG A 231 -7.51 -0.31 -2.30
CA ARG A 231 -7.19 -1.22 -3.39
C ARG A 231 -6.09 -0.64 -4.25
N LEU A 232 -5.20 -1.51 -4.72
CA LEU A 232 -4.20 -1.14 -5.71
C LEU A 232 -4.84 -1.18 -7.11
N GLN A 233 -4.87 -0.03 -7.79
CA GLN A 233 -5.37 0.10 -9.16
C GLN A 233 -4.36 -0.43 -10.18
N THR A 234 -4.82 -0.72 -11.40
CA THR A 234 -4.02 -1.23 -12.53
C THR A 234 -2.80 -0.37 -12.88
N GLY A 235 -2.83 0.93 -12.56
CA GLY A 235 -1.70 1.84 -12.74
C GLY A 235 -0.65 1.83 -11.62
N GLY A 236 -0.88 1.13 -10.51
CA GLY A 236 -0.02 1.17 -9.32
C GLY A 236 -0.34 2.32 -8.34
N LEU A 237 -1.53 2.92 -8.44
CA LEU A 237 -2.08 3.96 -7.56
C LEU A 237 -3.02 3.32 -6.51
N THR A 238 -3.00 3.76 -5.24
CA THR A 238 -4.01 3.35 -4.26
C THR A 238 -5.35 4.06 -4.50
N SER A 239 -6.48 3.36 -4.30
CA SER A 239 -7.81 3.96 -4.45
C SER A 239 -8.09 5.05 -3.41
N ASP A 240 -7.51 4.90 -2.22
CA ASP A 240 -7.75 5.75 -1.06
C ASP A 240 -6.43 6.30 -0.50
N ARG A 241 -6.51 7.41 0.25
CA ARG A 241 -5.33 7.98 0.91
C ARG A 241 -5.02 7.20 2.18
N LEU A 242 -3.93 6.44 2.16
CA LEU A 242 -3.43 5.73 3.33
C LEU A 242 -2.54 6.66 4.14
N VAL A 243 -3.00 7.09 5.33
CA VAL A 243 -2.32 8.09 6.18
C VAL A 243 -2.27 7.59 7.62
N GLY A 244 -1.11 7.66 8.27
CA GLY A 244 -0.93 7.34 9.69
C GLY A 244 -0.91 5.85 10.05
N LEU A 245 -0.76 4.94 9.08
CA LEU A 245 -0.80 3.48 9.30
C LEU A 245 0.34 2.96 10.19
N THR A 246 1.47 3.67 10.24
CA THR A 246 2.70 3.21 10.90
C THR A 246 3.48 4.36 11.54
N GLY A 247 4.23 4.04 12.60
CA GLY A 247 5.03 5.00 13.34
C GLY A 247 4.18 5.96 14.19
N SER A 248 4.73 7.13 14.48
CA SER A 248 4.01 8.22 15.17
C SER A 248 4.13 9.50 14.33
N PRO A 249 3.13 10.41 14.37
CA PRO A 249 3.22 11.69 13.69
C PRO A 249 4.41 12.53 14.16
N THR A 250 4.98 13.32 13.25
CA THR A 250 6.03 14.30 13.52
C THR A 250 5.45 15.73 13.56
N ALA A 251 6.27 16.73 13.87
CA ALA A 251 5.87 18.12 13.68
C ALA A 251 5.61 18.39 12.19
N ASP A 252 4.59 19.20 11.88
CA ASP A 252 4.29 19.71 10.53
C ASP A 252 5.50 20.46 9.93
N VAL A 253 5.81 20.18 8.66
CA VAL A 253 6.82 20.92 7.88
C VAL A 253 6.30 21.56 6.59
N ASP A 254 5.00 21.39 6.27
CA ASP A 254 4.46 21.73 4.94
C ASP A 254 3.09 22.45 4.94
N GLY A 255 2.45 22.59 6.10
CA GLY A 255 1.15 23.25 6.28
C GLY A 255 -0.05 22.38 5.91
N GLY A 256 0.10 21.05 5.93
CA GLY A 256 -0.92 20.10 5.47
C GLY A 256 -1.08 20.04 3.96
N ARG A 257 -0.02 20.34 3.18
CA ARG A 257 -0.01 20.25 1.71
C ARG A 257 0.08 18.81 1.21
N ILE A 258 0.77 17.93 1.92
CA ILE A 258 1.00 16.54 1.51
C ILE A 258 0.02 15.58 2.20
N ASP A 259 -0.14 15.59 3.52
CA ASP A 259 -1.01 14.65 4.24
C ASP A 259 -2.41 15.20 4.59
N LEU A 260 -2.63 16.51 4.45
CA LEU A 260 -3.83 17.29 4.83
C LEU A 260 -3.94 17.64 6.34
N SER A 261 -2.85 17.55 7.09
CA SER A 261 -2.77 17.86 8.53
C SER A 261 -1.95 19.14 8.80
N PRO A 262 -2.58 20.31 9.09
CA PRO A 262 -1.87 21.57 9.36
C PRO A 262 -1.39 21.66 10.83
N VAL A 263 -0.98 20.54 11.43
CA VAL A 263 -0.63 20.43 12.86
C VAL A 263 0.49 19.40 13.11
N THR A 264 0.38 18.21 12.51
CA THR A 264 1.36 17.12 12.65
C THR A 264 1.45 16.28 11.39
N ASP A 265 2.65 16.15 10.85
CA ASP A 265 2.99 15.29 9.71
C ASP A 265 2.75 13.81 10.02
N SER A 266 1.88 13.15 9.27
CA SER A 266 1.67 11.70 9.32
C SER A 266 2.31 11.01 8.10
N ARG A 267 2.81 9.78 8.29
CA ARG A 267 3.28 8.94 7.17
C ARG A 267 2.14 8.67 6.19
N LEU A 268 2.42 8.66 4.89
CA LEU A 268 1.39 8.43 3.87
C LEU A 268 1.83 7.62 2.65
N GLY A 269 0.83 7.14 1.92
CA GLY A 269 0.98 6.31 0.72
C GLY A 269 1.34 4.84 1.04
N PRO A 270 1.43 3.98 0.02
CA PRO A 270 1.65 2.55 0.20
C PRO A 270 3.05 2.15 0.73
N LEU A 271 3.99 3.08 0.85
CA LEU A 271 5.26 2.85 1.58
C LEU A 271 5.38 3.70 2.85
N GLN A 272 4.33 4.45 3.23
CA GLN A 272 4.28 5.25 4.45
C GLN A 272 5.50 6.19 4.58
N VAL A 273 5.69 7.00 3.54
CA VAL A 273 6.71 8.06 3.46
C VAL A 273 6.29 9.24 4.34
N LEU A 274 7.21 9.94 4.99
CA LEU A 274 6.90 11.20 5.72
C LEU A 274 6.83 12.41 4.75
N PRO A 275 6.00 13.43 5.02
CA PRO A 275 5.96 14.67 4.22
C PRO A 275 7.35 15.32 4.05
N ALA A 276 8.15 15.41 5.12
CA ALA A 276 9.55 15.84 5.04
C ALA A 276 10.41 15.01 4.06
N GLN A 277 10.28 13.68 4.08
CA GLN A 277 10.98 12.78 3.14
C GLN A 277 10.49 12.96 1.70
N TRP A 278 9.20 13.27 1.51
CA TRP A 278 8.65 13.57 0.19
C TRP A 278 9.16 14.92 -0.34
N LEU A 279 9.20 15.97 0.48
CA LEU A 279 9.75 17.28 0.09
C LEU A 279 11.22 17.21 -0.33
N GLU A 280 12.04 16.39 0.35
CA GLU A 280 13.47 16.25 0.03
C GLU A 280 13.72 15.34 -1.19
N PHE A 281 12.95 14.25 -1.34
CA PHE A 281 13.30 13.17 -2.28
C PHE A 281 12.27 12.86 -3.36
N ALA A 282 11.16 13.59 -3.50
CA ALA A 282 10.15 13.33 -4.53
C ALA A 282 10.74 13.29 -5.96
N PRO A 283 10.21 12.44 -6.86
CA PRO A 283 10.52 12.53 -8.28
C PRO A 283 9.89 13.79 -8.88
N VAL A 284 10.71 14.62 -9.52
CA VAL A 284 10.24 15.75 -10.35
C VAL A 284 9.86 15.26 -11.75
N ASP A 285 8.94 15.99 -12.40
CA ASP A 285 8.53 15.80 -13.80
C ASP A 285 8.03 14.38 -14.19
N VAL A 286 7.56 13.60 -13.22
CA VAL A 286 6.86 12.32 -13.44
C VAL A 286 5.33 12.48 -13.39
N ILE A 287 4.61 11.53 -13.98
CA ILE A 287 3.14 11.51 -13.94
C ILE A 287 2.63 10.97 -12.61
N GLU A 288 3.33 9.99 -12.05
CA GLU A 288 3.13 9.41 -10.71
C GLU A 288 3.49 10.40 -9.57
N SER A 289 3.05 11.66 -9.67
CA SER A 289 3.55 12.82 -8.91
C SER A 289 3.07 12.96 -7.46
N THR A 290 2.51 11.90 -6.86
CA THR A 290 1.96 11.92 -5.49
C THR A 290 2.32 10.66 -4.67
N PRO A 291 2.32 10.71 -3.32
CA PRO A 291 2.75 9.58 -2.49
C PRO A 291 1.97 8.28 -2.68
N GLU A 292 0.71 8.35 -3.10
CA GLU A 292 -0.21 7.23 -3.31
C GLU A 292 0.22 6.30 -4.47
N TRP A 293 1.11 6.74 -5.36
CA TRP A 293 1.69 5.91 -6.41
C TRP A 293 2.81 5.04 -5.85
N LEU A 294 2.68 3.72 -5.98
CA LEU A 294 3.69 2.75 -5.53
C LEU A 294 5.10 3.04 -6.08
N TYR A 295 5.20 3.38 -7.37
CA TYR A 295 6.48 3.65 -8.03
C TYR A 295 7.19 4.86 -7.39
N SER A 296 6.50 5.98 -7.20
CA SER A 296 7.11 7.19 -6.62
C SER A 296 7.32 7.10 -5.11
N SER A 297 6.42 6.45 -4.38
CA SER A 297 6.66 6.04 -2.98
C SER A 297 7.94 5.19 -2.86
N ALA A 298 8.17 4.26 -3.80
CA ALA A 298 9.37 3.42 -3.85
C ALA A 298 10.64 4.18 -4.26
N LEU A 299 10.55 5.16 -5.17
CA LEU A 299 11.67 6.07 -5.47
C LEU A 299 12.06 6.90 -4.24
N VAL A 300 11.10 7.46 -3.51
CA VAL A 300 11.38 8.24 -2.29
C VAL A 300 11.98 7.36 -1.20
N ALA A 301 11.36 6.22 -0.89
CA ALA A 301 11.91 5.28 0.08
C ALA A 301 13.34 4.85 -0.28
N GLY A 302 13.60 4.51 -1.55
CA GLY A 302 14.93 4.18 -2.05
C GLY A 302 15.96 5.29 -1.86
N ARG A 303 15.60 6.54 -2.20
CA ARG A 303 16.47 7.71 -2.00
C ARG A 303 16.79 7.95 -0.52
N VAL A 304 15.81 7.82 0.37
CA VAL A 304 16.01 7.93 1.84
C VAL A 304 16.98 6.85 2.35
N LEU A 305 16.82 5.58 1.94
CA LEU A 305 17.74 4.48 2.32
C LEU A 305 19.21 4.79 1.92
N CYS A 306 19.39 5.39 0.74
CA CYS A 306 20.69 5.73 0.16
C CYS A 306 21.32 7.02 0.72
N SER A 307 20.52 7.94 1.27
CA SER A 307 20.96 9.27 1.75
C SER A 307 22.22 9.22 2.63
N GLY A 308 22.25 8.32 3.60
CA GLY A 308 23.38 8.08 4.52
C GLY A 308 24.60 7.38 3.90
N ARG A 309 24.66 7.22 2.57
CA ARG A 309 25.70 6.46 1.82
C ARG A 309 25.85 5.00 2.28
N ASN A 310 24.74 4.37 2.65
CA ASN A 310 24.71 3.00 3.13
C ASN A 310 24.96 1.99 2.02
N ASP A 311 25.87 1.03 2.23
CA ASP A 311 25.97 -0.15 1.36
C ASP A 311 24.85 -1.15 1.69
N LEU A 312 23.73 -1.03 0.97
CA LEU A 312 22.54 -1.87 1.13
C LEU A 312 22.75 -3.35 0.74
N ARG A 313 23.96 -3.72 0.31
CA ARG A 313 24.39 -5.12 0.12
C ARG A 313 25.03 -5.70 1.39
N THR A 314 25.00 -4.97 2.50
CA THR A 314 25.49 -5.39 3.82
C THR A 314 24.36 -5.36 4.86
N ASN A 315 24.38 -6.27 5.84
CA ASN A 315 23.40 -6.27 6.94
C ASN A 315 23.41 -4.94 7.72
N ASP A 316 24.59 -4.38 7.92
CA ASP A 316 24.85 -3.08 8.54
C ASP A 316 24.23 -1.89 7.78
N GLY A 317 24.50 -1.80 6.48
CA GLY A 317 23.98 -0.72 5.63
C GLY A 317 22.46 -0.78 5.49
N LEU A 318 21.90 -2.00 5.39
CA LEU A 318 20.45 -2.19 5.40
C LEU A 318 19.81 -1.75 6.73
N ARG A 319 20.36 -2.16 7.88
CA ARG A 319 19.88 -1.72 9.20
C ARG A 319 19.94 -0.20 9.32
N ARG A 320 21.07 0.44 8.99
CA ARG A 320 21.20 1.91 9.05
C ARG A 320 20.26 2.64 8.09
N GLY A 321 20.13 2.17 6.85
CA GLY A 321 19.23 2.76 5.85
C GLY A 321 17.78 2.68 6.30
N LEU A 322 17.32 1.51 6.77
CA LEU A 322 15.96 1.34 7.27
C LEU A 322 15.69 2.11 8.55
N THR A 323 16.63 2.19 9.50
CA THR A 323 16.47 3.03 10.69
C THR A 323 16.34 4.51 10.31
N ALA A 324 17.08 5.00 9.30
CA ALA A 324 16.91 6.36 8.78
C ALA A 324 15.57 6.57 8.05
N PHE A 325 15.01 5.54 7.41
CA PHE A 325 13.69 5.61 6.78
C PHE A 325 12.52 5.55 7.78
N THR A 326 12.61 4.66 8.78
CA THR A 326 11.52 4.31 9.72
C THR A 326 11.53 5.17 11.00
N GLY A 327 12.70 5.48 11.55
CA GLY A 327 12.85 5.98 12.92
C GLY A 327 12.52 4.95 14.01
N ASN A 328 12.33 3.67 13.66
CA ASN A 328 11.81 2.63 14.57
C ASN A 328 12.53 1.28 14.34
N SER A 329 13.05 0.69 15.43
CA SER A 329 13.83 -0.57 15.39
C SER A 329 12.98 -1.80 15.08
N SER A 330 11.81 -1.93 15.70
CA SER A 330 10.88 -3.05 15.50
C SER A 330 10.39 -3.09 14.06
N LEU A 331 9.99 -1.93 13.53
CA LEU A 331 9.59 -1.74 12.14
C LEU A 331 10.75 -2.02 11.16
N THR A 332 11.99 -1.70 11.54
CA THR A 332 13.20 -2.04 10.77
C THR A 332 13.44 -3.56 10.72
N GLU A 333 13.34 -4.27 11.85
CA GLU A 333 13.46 -5.74 11.85
C GLU A 333 12.30 -6.43 11.13
N ALA A 334 11.08 -5.87 11.23
CA ALA A 334 9.93 -6.31 10.45
C ALA A 334 10.23 -6.24 8.95
N ILE A 335 10.60 -5.06 8.44
CA ILE A 335 10.92 -4.87 7.01
C ILE A 335 12.09 -5.76 6.58
N LEU A 336 13.13 -5.92 7.40
CA LEU A 336 14.27 -6.80 7.10
C LEU A 336 13.87 -8.27 7.00
N GLY A 337 13.01 -8.76 7.90
CA GLY A 337 12.50 -10.13 7.85
C GLY A 337 11.79 -10.39 6.52
N SER A 338 10.78 -9.58 6.19
CA SER A 338 9.99 -9.69 4.96
C SER A 338 10.88 -9.65 3.70
N SER A 339 11.84 -8.72 3.67
CA SER A 339 12.82 -8.58 2.57
C SER A 339 13.68 -9.84 2.40
N ARG A 340 14.24 -10.36 3.51
CA ARG A 340 15.06 -11.59 3.52
C ARG A 340 14.24 -12.84 3.22
N GLN A 341 12.97 -12.87 3.59
CA GLN A 341 12.07 -14.00 3.35
C GLN A 341 11.82 -14.17 1.85
N ILE A 342 11.30 -13.14 1.17
CA ILE A 342 11.01 -13.24 -0.26
C ILE A 342 12.28 -13.42 -1.12
N ALA A 343 13.40 -12.78 -0.74
CA ALA A 343 14.69 -12.95 -1.41
C ALA A 343 15.36 -14.32 -1.17
N ARG A 344 14.88 -15.11 -0.19
CA ARG A 344 15.29 -16.52 0.02
C ARG A 344 14.39 -17.50 -0.70
N THR A 345 13.09 -17.26 -0.72
CA THR A 345 12.10 -18.23 -1.25
C THR A 345 11.86 -18.10 -2.75
N THR A 346 12.29 -17.00 -3.39
CA THR A 346 12.04 -16.74 -4.82
C THR A 346 13.26 -16.15 -5.54
N ASP A 347 13.49 -16.58 -6.79
CA ASP A 347 14.39 -15.92 -7.73
C ASP A 347 13.60 -15.37 -8.92
N ILE A 348 12.76 -14.36 -8.65
CA ILE A 348 11.91 -13.67 -9.62
C ILE A 348 12.45 -12.27 -9.97
N GLY A 349 13.77 -12.11 -9.98
CA GLY A 349 14.42 -10.85 -10.39
C GLY A 349 14.38 -9.71 -9.36
N LEU A 350 13.96 -9.97 -8.12
CA LEU A 350 13.87 -8.96 -7.05
C LEU A 350 15.23 -8.50 -6.46
N GLY A 351 16.34 -9.06 -6.92
CA GLY A 351 17.67 -8.83 -6.35
C GLY A 351 17.90 -9.63 -5.06
N LYS A 352 19.12 -9.51 -4.50
CA LYS A 352 19.54 -10.28 -3.32
C LYS A 352 19.55 -9.41 -2.06
N ILE A 353 19.09 -9.97 -0.95
CA ILE A 353 19.24 -9.39 0.39
C ILE A 353 20.22 -10.28 1.18
N PRO A 354 21.22 -9.71 1.88
CA PRO A 354 22.06 -10.45 2.81
C PRO A 354 21.23 -11.26 3.83
N PRO A 355 21.50 -12.56 3.97
CA PRO A 355 20.75 -13.40 4.90
C PRO A 355 20.98 -12.99 6.35
N ASP A 356 20.02 -13.33 7.20
CA ASP A 356 20.15 -13.16 8.65
C ASP A 356 21.02 -14.29 9.20
N PRO A 357 22.11 -14.01 9.94
CA PRO A 357 22.95 -15.04 10.56
C PRO A 357 22.17 -15.97 11.50
N ARG A 358 21.08 -15.49 12.12
CA ARG A 358 20.18 -16.29 12.96
C ARG A 358 19.48 -17.36 12.13
N VAL A 359 18.89 -16.96 11.00
CA VAL A 359 18.20 -17.86 10.05
C VAL A 359 19.17 -18.91 9.49
N LEU A 360 20.41 -18.52 9.13
CA LEU A 360 21.42 -19.47 8.65
C LEU A 360 21.79 -20.50 9.72
N SER A 361 22.15 -20.03 10.93
CA SER A 361 22.52 -20.90 12.05
C SER A 361 21.37 -21.84 12.47
N ALA A 362 20.13 -21.37 12.33
CA ALA A 362 18.93 -22.15 12.60
C ALA A 362 18.69 -23.24 11.53
N LEU A 363 18.85 -22.91 10.24
CA LEU A 363 18.75 -23.90 9.16
C LEU A 363 19.86 -24.96 9.24
N GLU A 364 21.09 -24.57 9.57
CA GLU A 364 22.20 -25.50 9.81
C GLU A 364 21.91 -26.44 10.98
N ARG A 365 21.40 -25.91 12.12
CA ARG A 365 20.95 -26.74 13.26
C ARG A 365 19.83 -27.71 12.86
N LEU A 366 18.80 -27.27 12.13
CA LEU A 366 17.71 -28.13 11.69
C LEU A 366 18.15 -29.22 10.68
N ALA A 367 19.22 -28.98 9.92
CA ALA A 367 19.78 -29.95 8.97
C ALA A 367 20.72 -30.97 9.63
N THR A 368 21.21 -30.71 10.84
CA THR A 368 22.22 -31.52 11.54
C THR A 368 21.75 -32.15 12.84
N ALA A 369 20.68 -31.63 13.46
CA ALA A 369 20.11 -32.17 14.68
C ALA A 369 19.39 -33.51 14.43
N GLN A 370 19.82 -34.56 15.13
CA GLN A 370 18.94 -35.68 15.41
C GLN A 370 17.96 -35.23 16.50
N PHE A 371 16.65 -35.24 16.18
CA PHE A 371 15.61 -34.87 17.13
C PHE A 371 15.51 -35.93 18.23
N ASP A 372 15.79 -35.52 19.46
CA ASP A 372 15.64 -36.29 20.69
C ASP A 372 14.49 -35.70 21.50
N SER A 373 13.37 -36.42 21.54
CA SER A 373 12.17 -36.06 22.30
C SER A 373 12.28 -36.28 23.80
N GLU A 374 13.28 -37.01 24.28
CA GLU A 374 13.52 -37.24 25.71
C GLU A 374 14.42 -36.13 26.30
N SER A 375 15.21 -35.44 25.46
CA SER A 375 15.99 -34.28 25.86
C SER A 375 15.18 -32.99 25.84
N ALA A 376 14.87 -32.47 27.04
CA ALA A 376 14.25 -31.15 27.22
C ALA A 376 15.14 -30.00 26.69
N VAL A 377 16.47 -30.18 26.66
CA VAL A 377 17.40 -29.22 26.05
C VAL A 377 17.39 -29.32 24.53
N GLY A 378 17.40 -30.54 23.98
CA GLY A 378 17.27 -30.79 22.54
C GLY A 378 15.96 -30.23 21.98
N SER A 379 14.87 -30.44 22.71
CA SER A 379 13.55 -29.89 22.37
C SER A 379 13.52 -28.36 22.41
N ARG A 380 14.08 -27.71 23.44
CA ARG A 380 14.23 -26.23 23.46
C ARG A 380 15.05 -25.72 22.27
N MET A 381 16.20 -26.33 21.98
CA MET A 381 17.06 -25.92 20.87
C MET A 381 16.39 -26.12 19.49
N THR A 382 15.65 -27.21 19.30
CA THR A 382 14.89 -27.46 18.06
C THR A 382 13.72 -26.48 17.92
N LEU A 383 12.99 -26.18 19.00
CA LEU A 383 11.90 -25.21 19.01
C LEU A 383 12.36 -23.81 18.57
N ILE A 384 13.48 -23.34 19.14
CA ILE A 384 14.05 -22.04 18.77
C ILE A 384 14.60 -22.05 17.34
N ALA A 385 15.32 -23.10 16.93
CA ALA A 385 15.83 -23.20 15.55
C ALA A 385 14.69 -23.27 14.50
N TRP A 386 13.61 -24.02 14.78
CA TRP A 386 12.43 -24.09 13.93
C TRP A 386 11.78 -22.71 13.73
N SER A 387 11.72 -21.93 14.81
CA SER A 387 11.17 -20.57 14.83
C SER A 387 12.09 -19.58 14.08
N GLN A 388 13.39 -19.58 14.40
CA GLN A 388 14.38 -18.70 13.76
C GLN A 388 14.52 -18.94 12.25
N ALA A 389 14.35 -20.17 11.76
CA ALA A 389 14.38 -20.47 10.33
C ALA A 389 13.23 -19.80 9.53
N ARG A 390 12.18 -19.34 10.22
CA ARG A 390 10.92 -18.81 9.67
C ARG A 390 10.73 -17.30 9.85
N LEU A 391 11.71 -16.58 10.40
CA LEU A 391 11.65 -15.12 10.52
C LEU A 391 11.38 -14.45 9.16
N GLY A 392 10.50 -13.45 9.17
CA GLY A 392 9.98 -12.80 7.97
C GLY A 392 8.75 -13.46 7.33
N THR A 393 8.19 -14.52 7.94
CA THR A 393 6.95 -15.15 7.44
C THR A 393 5.76 -14.20 7.66
N PRO A 394 4.98 -13.82 6.62
CA PRO A 394 3.88 -12.86 6.74
C PRO A 394 2.82 -13.20 7.78
N TYR A 395 2.27 -12.16 8.42
CA TYR A 395 1.17 -12.27 9.36
C TYR A 395 -0.17 -12.40 8.62
N SER A 396 -1.07 -13.28 9.05
CA SER A 396 -2.44 -13.35 8.51
C SER A 396 -3.38 -13.86 9.59
N GLN A 397 -4.35 -13.03 9.99
CA GLN A 397 -5.50 -13.50 10.75
C GLN A 397 -6.53 -14.13 9.80
N CYS A 398 -7.33 -15.05 10.33
CA CYS A 398 -8.38 -15.72 9.57
C CYS A 398 -9.67 -14.88 9.41
N LEU A 399 -9.84 -13.84 10.23
CA LEU A 399 -10.98 -12.93 10.27
C LEU A 399 -10.48 -11.53 10.66
N GLY A 400 -11.31 -10.50 10.48
CA GLY A 400 -10.98 -9.13 10.89
C GLY A 400 -10.20 -8.33 9.83
N VAL A 401 -9.65 -7.18 10.23
CA VAL A 401 -9.01 -6.22 9.31
C VAL A 401 -7.65 -6.67 8.78
N GLU A 402 -7.00 -7.63 9.45
CA GLU A 402 -5.71 -8.20 9.05
C GLU A 402 -5.85 -9.48 8.20
N ALA A 403 -7.08 -9.88 7.87
CA ALA A 403 -7.35 -11.01 7.00
C ALA A 403 -7.01 -10.71 5.54
N ARG A 404 -6.25 -11.59 4.89
CA ARG A 404 -5.70 -11.36 3.55
C ARG A 404 -6.48 -12.15 2.49
N PRO A 405 -6.88 -11.55 1.34
CA PRO A 405 -7.50 -12.29 0.22
C PRO A 405 -6.59 -13.38 -0.40
N GLU A 406 -5.30 -13.32 -0.09
CA GLU A 406 -4.28 -14.32 -0.41
C GLU A 406 -4.38 -15.59 0.46
N ASP A 407 -5.22 -15.56 1.49
CA ASP A 407 -5.52 -16.62 2.46
C ASP A 407 -6.98 -17.12 2.36
N PRO A 408 -7.40 -17.71 1.23
CA PRO A 408 -8.81 -18.04 0.97
C PRO A 408 -9.32 -19.28 1.72
N GLN A 409 -8.57 -19.83 2.68
CA GLN A 409 -8.80 -21.18 3.24
C GLN A 409 -8.70 -21.27 4.77
N CYS A 410 -8.99 -20.20 5.53
CA CYS A 410 -9.04 -20.31 6.99
C CYS A 410 -10.46 -20.41 7.59
N PRO A 411 -10.82 -21.55 8.22
CA PRO A 411 -11.97 -21.65 9.11
C PRO A 411 -11.82 -20.79 10.38
N PRO A 412 -12.91 -20.23 10.94
CA PRO A 412 -12.87 -19.58 12.25
C PRO A 412 -12.37 -20.52 13.36
N GLY A 413 -11.43 -20.03 14.20
CA GLY A 413 -10.92 -20.77 15.37
C GLY A 413 -9.78 -21.76 15.08
N THR A 414 -9.24 -21.80 13.86
CA THR A 414 -8.09 -22.66 13.51
C THR A 414 -6.81 -21.86 13.27
N ASN A 415 -5.68 -22.33 13.81
CA ASN A 415 -4.34 -21.81 13.51
C ASN A 415 -4.00 -21.90 12.02
N ARG A 416 -3.19 -20.96 11.51
CA ARG A 416 -2.51 -21.16 10.22
C ARG A 416 -1.16 -21.88 10.38
N PHE A 417 -0.93 -22.88 9.53
CA PHE A 417 0.32 -23.63 9.41
C PHE A 417 0.63 -23.90 7.93
N GLY A 418 1.91 -24.09 7.59
CA GLY A 418 2.34 -24.67 6.31
C GLY A 418 2.34 -23.72 5.12
N ASP A 419 1.23 -23.03 4.86
CA ASP A 419 0.98 -22.25 3.63
C ASP A 419 1.74 -20.92 3.53
N GLY A 420 2.77 -20.69 4.36
CA GLY A 420 3.67 -19.56 4.26
C GLY A 420 3.26 -18.30 5.03
N PHE A 421 2.37 -18.41 6.02
CA PHE A 421 1.90 -17.33 6.90
C PHE A 421 1.67 -17.85 8.33
N PHE A 422 1.57 -16.94 9.31
CA PHE A 422 1.16 -17.24 10.70
C PHE A 422 0.30 -16.12 11.29
N ASP A 423 -0.55 -16.42 12.27
CA ASP A 423 -0.97 -15.48 13.32
C ASP A 423 -0.17 -15.76 14.61
N CYS A 424 -0.46 -15.06 15.71
CA CYS A 424 0.34 -15.18 16.94
C CYS A 424 0.20 -16.57 17.60
N SER A 425 -1.03 -17.05 17.82
CA SER A 425 -1.28 -18.39 18.37
C SER A 425 -0.89 -19.51 17.41
N GLY A 426 -1.07 -19.32 16.10
CA GLY A 426 -0.66 -20.27 15.07
C GLY A 426 0.84 -20.42 14.97
N PHE A 427 1.61 -19.34 15.06
CA PHE A 427 3.06 -19.44 15.19
C PHE A 427 3.46 -20.25 16.42
N VAL A 428 2.98 -19.86 17.62
CA VAL A 428 3.43 -20.48 18.88
C VAL A 428 3.05 -21.96 18.91
N SER A 429 1.79 -22.30 18.66
CA SER A 429 1.34 -23.70 18.65
C SER A 429 2.03 -24.53 17.56
N ALA A 430 2.32 -23.97 16.37
CA ALA A 430 3.10 -24.63 15.33
C ALA A 430 4.55 -24.91 15.75
N ALA A 431 5.17 -23.97 16.46
CA ALA A 431 6.52 -24.12 16.98
C ALA A 431 6.58 -25.30 17.98
N TYR A 432 5.66 -25.37 18.95
CA TYR A 432 5.60 -26.51 19.88
C TYR A 432 5.22 -27.83 19.20
N ALA A 433 4.34 -27.80 18.20
CA ALA A 433 4.00 -28.99 17.40
C ALA A 433 5.23 -29.55 16.66
N SER A 434 6.19 -28.71 16.28
CA SER A 434 7.45 -29.14 15.65
C SER A 434 8.36 -29.96 16.58
N VAL A 435 8.13 -29.90 17.89
CA VAL A 435 8.82 -30.70 18.92
C VAL A 435 7.86 -31.66 19.64
N GLY A 436 6.72 -31.97 19.03
CA GLY A 436 5.76 -32.98 19.51
C GLY A 436 4.81 -32.52 20.63
N ILE A 437 4.80 -31.23 20.99
CA ILE A 437 3.92 -30.68 22.02
C ILE A 437 2.72 -30.00 21.38
N ALA A 438 1.51 -30.48 21.67
CA ALA A 438 0.28 -29.80 21.28
C ALA A 438 -0.05 -28.66 22.26
N LEU A 439 -0.37 -27.48 21.74
CA LEU A 439 -0.92 -26.35 22.51
C LEU A 439 -2.31 -25.95 21.97
N PRO A 440 -3.14 -25.25 22.77
CA PRO A 440 -4.40 -24.68 22.30
C PRO A 440 -4.23 -23.72 21.09
N THR A 441 -5.29 -23.58 20.29
CA THR A 441 -5.22 -22.99 18.93
C THR A 441 -5.65 -21.52 18.83
N THR A 442 -5.92 -20.86 19.96
CA THR A 442 -6.15 -19.40 20.05
C THR A 442 -5.65 -18.91 21.41
N THR A 443 -5.43 -17.60 21.54
CA THR A 443 -5.13 -16.96 22.84
C THR A 443 -6.22 -17.24 23.87
N ASP A 444 -7.49 -17.17 23.47
CA ASP A 444 -8.65 -17.46 24.33
C ASP A 444 -8.65 -18.93 24.78
N ALA A 445 -8.30 -19.86 23.89
CA ALA A 445 -8.18 -21.27 24.23
C ALA A 445 -6.98 -21.52 25.16
N MET A 446 -5.87 -20.78 25.02
CA MET A 446 -4.75 -20.85 25.97
C MET A 446 -5.15 -20.30 27.35
N LEU A 447 -5.92 -19.20 27.41
CA LEU A 447 -6.44 -18.64 28.67
C LEU A 447 -7.43 -19.59 29.37
N LEU A 448 -8.24 -20.35 28.63
CA LEU A 448 -9.29 -21.21 29.17
C LEU A 448 -8.88 -22.69 29.39
N ASP A 449 -7.81 -23.18 28.76
CA ASP A 449 -7.40 -24.58 28.87
C ASP A 449 -6.76 -24.91 30.23
N VAL A 450 -7.27 -25.96 30.88
CA VAL A 450 -6.87 -26.34 32.24
C VAL A 450 -5.49 -27.01 32.30
N GLU A 451 -5.08 -27.75 31.26
CA GLU A 451 -3.79 -28.43 31.24
C GLU A 451 -2.66 -27.47 30.84
N PHE A 452 -2.94 -26.51 29.94
CA PHE A 452 -2.05 -25.39 29.67
C PHE A 452 -1.88 -24.51 30.91
N ASN A 453 -2.96 -24.17 31.63
CA ASN A 453 -2.86 -23.34 32.83
C ASN A 453 -2.09 -24.00 34.00
N ARG A 454 -2.01 -25.34 34.06
CA ARG A 454 -1.09 -26.04 34.99
C ARG A 454 0.39 -25.80 34.69
N ARG A 455 0.74 -25.21 33.54
CA ARG A 455 2.11 -24.84 33.16
C ARG A 455 2.45 -23.39 33.45
N LYS A 456 1.56 -22.60 34.04
CA LYS A 456 1.86 -21.21 34.43
C LYS A 456 2.95 -21.19 35.51
N VAL A 457 4.00 -20.41 35.28
CA VAL A 457 5.17 -20.24 36.18
C VAL A 457 5.26 -18.84 36.79
N GLY A 458 4.53 -17.86 36.25
CA GLY A 458 4.44 -16.51 36.80
C GLY A 458 3.26 -15.72 36.20
N ASP A 459 2.83 -14.67 36.90
CA ASP A 459 1.82 -13.72 36.42
C ASP A 459 2.41 -12.58 35.56
N GLU A 460 3.71 -12.29 35.73
CA GLU A 460 4.44 -11.21 35.05
C GLU A 460 5.79 -11.69 34.47
N PHE A 461 6.46 -10.87 33.67
CA PHE A 461 7.78 -11.21 33.11
C PHE A 461 8.91 -11.00 34.12
N ASP A 462 9.58 -12.08 34.51
CA ASP A 462 10.80 -12.07 35.30
C ASP A 462 12.02 -12.41 34.44
N ALA A 463 12.99 -11.50 34.37
CA ALA A 463 14.21 -11.65 33.60
C ALA A 463 15.23 -12.64 34.20
N GLU A 464 15.13 -12.96 35.50
CA GLU A 464 16.01 -13.94 36.15
C GLU A 464 15.51 -15.39 35.96
N ASN A 465 14.21 -15.56 35.71
CA ASN A 465 13.55 -16.87 35.51
C ASN A 465 13.10 -17.15 34.06
N ASP A 466 13.37 -16.23 33.12
CA ASP A 466 13.08 -16.33 31.68
C ASP A 466 13.82 -17.50 31.01
N LEU A 467 13.11 -18.50 30.48
CA LEU A 467 13.71 -19.61 29.74
C LEU A 467 13.33 -19.62 28.25
N ALA A 468 14.28 -20.05 27.42
CA ALA A 468 14.05 -20.31 26.00
C ALA A 468 12.99 -21.42 25.86
N GLY A 469 11.89 -21.13 25.17
CA GLY A 469 10.73 -22.03 25.15
C GLY A 469 9.81 -21.92 26.37
N ASP A 470 9.71 -20.72 26.96
CA ASP A 470 8.51 -20.29 27.67
C ASP A 470 7.55 -19.54 26.73
N VAL A 471 6.26 -19.52 27.06
CA VAL A 471 5.21 -18.78 26.36
C VAL A 471 4.79 -17.58 27.20
N LEU A 472 4.81 -16.40 26.60
CA LEU A 472 4.30 -15.16 27.18
C LEU A 472 2.91 -14.92 26.60
N LEU A 473 1.86 -14.99 27.44
CA LEU A 473 0.47 -14.79 27.03
C LEU A 473 -0.04 -13.44 27.51
N MET A 474 -0.72 -12.71 26.64
CA MET A 474 -1.27 -11.38 26.85
C MET A 474 -2.77 -11.38 26.49
N ASP A 475 -3.47 -10.27 26.76
CA ASP A 475 -4.79 -10.06 26.19
C ASP A 475 -4.70 -9.97 24.65
N GLY A 476 -5.43 -10.83 23.93
CA GLY A 476 -5.42 -10.93 22.47
C GLY A 476 -4.09 -11.31 21.78
N HIS A 477 -2.98 -11.55 22.51
CA HIS A 477 -1.67 -11.83 21.89
C HIS A 477 -0.84 -12.90 22.62
N VAL A 478 0.13 -13.51 21.93
CA VAL A 478 1.04 -14.50 22.49
C VAL A 478 2.42 -14.47 21.80
N ALA A 479 3.48 -14.67 22.60
CA ALA A 479 4.88 -14.67 22.15
C ALA A 479 5.66 -15.87 22.72
N LEU A 480 6.75 -16.25 22.04
CA LEU A 480 7.70 -17.29 22.45
C LEU A 480 8.98 -16.63 22.97
N SER A 481 9.40 -16.96 24.20
CA SER A 481 10.65 -16.42 24.75
C SER A 481 11.90 -17.13 24.25
N LEU A 482 12.99 -16.37 24.13
CA LEU A 482 14.35 -16.85 23.86
C LEU A 482 15.23 -17.01 25.12
N GLY A 483 14.70 -16.78 26.34
CA GLY A 483 15.45 -16.96 27.58
C GLY A 483 16.61 -15.98 27.76
N ASN A 484 16.42 -14.75 27.27
CA ASN A 484 17.42 -13.68 27.28
C ASN A 484 16.78 -12.27 27.22
N GLY A 485 15.49 -12.15 27.56
CA GLY A 485 14.74 -10.90 27.40
C GLY A 485 14.47 -10.51 25.94
N SER A 486 14.47 -11.47 25.02
CA SER A 486 14.05 -11.32 23.61
C SER A 486 13.00 -12.37 23.25
N VAL A 487 12.16 -12.07 22.27
CA VAL A 487 11.02 -12.90 21.87
C VAL A 487 11.01 -13.18 20.37
N ILE A 488 10.38 -14.29 19.99
CA ILE A 488 9.83 -14.49 18.65
C ILE A 488 8.30 -14.45 18.76
N HIS A 489 7.67 -13.67 17.91
CA HIS A 489 6.22 -13.48 17.87
C HIS A 489 5.78 -13.10 16.47
N ALA A 490 4.48 -13.21 16.19
CA ALA A 490 3.90 -12.78 14.93
C ALA A 490 3.06 -11.52 15.17
N SER A 491 3.58 -10.36 14.76
CA SER A 491 2.98 -9.02 14.89
C SER A 491 3.44 -8.13 13.74
N ASP A 492 2.94 -6.90 13.64
CA ASP A 492 3.47 -5.88 12.72
C ASP A 492 3.59 -6.36 11.25
N GLY A 493 2.67 -7.21 10.83
CA GLY A 493 2.62 -7.78 9.48
C GLY A 493 3.47 -9.04 9.21
N GLN A 494 4.24 -9.57 10.18
CA GLN A 494 5.03 -10.82 10.01
C GLN A 494 5.50 -11.53 11.32
N LEU A 495 6.28 -12.60 11.18
CA LEU A 495 7.08 -13.22 12.25
C LEU A 495 8.41 -12.46 12.47
N THR A 496 8.58 -11.85 13.64
CA THR A 496 9.73 -11.05 14.09
C THR A 496 10.55 -11.73 15.19
N GLU A 497 11.81 -11.33 15.33
CA GLU A 497 12.63 -11.60 16.52
C GLU A 497 13.23 -10.28 17.01
N GLU A 498 12.82 -9.84 18.21
CA GLU A 498 13.29 -8.61 18.82
C GLU A 498 13.41 -8.69 20.36
N THR A 499 14.11 -7.72 20.96
CA THR A 499 14.18 -7.55 22.41
C THR A 499 12.77 -7.25 22.97
N LEU A 500 12.40 -7.91 24.07
CA LEU A 500 11.05 -7.93 24.65
C LEU A 500 10.41 -6.53 24.69
N PRO A 501 9.43 -6.24 23.81
CA PRO A 501 8.83 -4.92 23.70
C PRO A 501 8.16 -4.46 24.99
N ALA A 502 8.15 -3.16 25.23
CA ALA A 502 7.50 -2.60 26.43
C ALA A 502 6.01 -2.93 26.51
N TRP A 503 5.32 -3.00 25.36
CA TRP A 503 3.90 -3.38 25.30
C TRP A 503 3.68 -4.86 25.64
N VAL A 504 4.54 -5.77 25.15
CA VAL A 504 4.52 -7.20 25.50
C VAL A 504 4.77 -7.34 27.00
N ARG A 505 5.87 -6.77 27.51
CA ARG A 505 6.27 -6.83 28.92
C ARG A 505 5.14 -6.38 29.88
N ASN A 506 4.47 -5.28 29.53
CA ASN A 506 3.44 -4.66 30.38
C ASN A 506 2.04 -5.27 30.18
N GLY A 507 1.82 -6.10 29.16
CA GLY A 507 0.53 -6.70 28.82
C GLY A 507 0.37 -8.17 29.19
N ILE A 508 1.39 -8.78 29.81
CA ILE A 508 1.39 -10.22 30.14
C ILE A 508 0.32 -10.53 31.21
N LEU A 509 -0.50 -11.54 30.89
CA LEU A 509 -1.47 -12.19 31.78
C LEU A 509 -0.90 -13.47 32.41
N GLY A 510 0.20 -14.00 31.85
CA GLY A 510 0.97 -15.08 32.46
C GLY A 510 2.15 -15.55 31.61
N VAL A 511 3.16 -16.08 32.30
CA VAL A 511 4.29 -16.81 31.73
C VAL A 511 4.07 -18.31 31.94
N TYR A 512 4.21 -19.09 30.88
CA TYR A 512 3.88 -20.52 30.86
C TYR A 512 5.08 -21.35 30.35
N ARG A 513 5.26 -22.55 30.90
CA ARG A 513 6.39 -23.45 30.62
C ARG A 513 5.91 -24.83 30.12
N PRO A 514 5.54 -24.97 28.83
CA PRO A 514 5.03 -26.24 28.28
C PRO A 514 6.12 -27.30 28.11
N LEU A 515 7.36 -26.88 27.83
CA LEU A 515 8.53 -27.75 27.86
C LEU A 515 8.94 -28.04 29.31
N PRO A 516 9.17 -29.31 29.69
CA PRO A 516 9.57 -29.69 31.04
C PRO A 516 10.99 -29.21 31.43
#